data_AF-A0A838YLQ7-F1
#
_entry.id   AF-A0A838YLQ7-F1
#
_cell.length_a   1.000
_cell.length_b   1.000
_cell.length_c   1.000
_cell.angle_alpha   90.00
_cell.angle_beta   90.00
_cell.angle_gamma   90.00
#
_symmetry.space_group_name_H-M   'P 1'
#
loop_
_entity.id
_entity.type
_entity.pdbx_description
1 polymer ?
#
loop_
_entity_poly.entity_id
_entity_poly.type
_entity_poly.pdbx_seq_one_letter_code
_entity_poly.pdbx_strand_id
1 'polypeptide(L)'
;MDELLALLPLITVFLIFYVILYIPQRRRQKKHKQYVESLTIGDQVITDSGIHGRVVNIKEETVSLVIKKGEIEILKSNISYK
;
A
#
# COMPACT_ATOMS: atom_id res chain seq x y z
N MET A 1 26.37 35.34 11.75
CA MET A 1 25.67 34.41 12.67
C MET A 1 24.16 34.62 12.62
N ASP A 2 23.69 35.86 12.46
CA ASP A 2 22.25 36.18 12.43
C ASP A 2 21.50 35.62 11.21
N GLU A 3 22.15 35.51 10.04
CA GLU A 3 21.53 34.88 8.86
C GLU A 3 21.22 33.39 9.05
N LEU A 4 22.06 32.67 9.82
CA LEU A 4 21.82 31.27 10.14
C LEU A 4 20.64 31.11 11.10
N LEU A 5 20.50 32.06 12.05
CA LEU A 5 19.36 32.12 12.97
C LEU A 5 18.06 32.47 12.23
N ALA A 6 18.12 33.29 11.17
CA ALA A 6 16.96 33.61 10.33
C ALA A 6 16.47 32.43 9.49
N LEU A 7 17.35 31.49 9.11
CA LEU A 7 16.98 30.29 8.35
C LEU A 7 16.46 29.13 9.22
N LEU A 8 16.72 29.20 10.54
CA LEU A 8 16.37 28.18 11.52
C LEU A 8 14.85 27.86 11.58
N PRO A 9 13.93 28.84 11.55
CA PRO A 9 12.49 28.56 11.49
C PRO A 9 12.08 27.82 10.22
N LEU A 10 12.65 28.20 9.07
CA LEU A 10 12.34 27.58 7.78
C LEU A 10 12.77 26.10 7.76
N ILE A 11 14.01 25.82 8.20
CA ILE A 11 14.53 24.45 8.30
C ILE A 11 13.70 23.62 9.29
N THR A 12 13.30 24.21 10.41
CA THR A 12 12.47 23.53 11.42
C THR A 12 11.11 23.11 10.84
N VAL A 13 10.44 23.99 10.11
CA VAL A 13 9.16 23.68 9.45
C VAL A 13 9.35 22.56 8.41
N PHE A 14 10.39 22.63 7.57
CA PHE A 14 10.69 21.56 6.62
C PHE A 14 10.97 20.21 7.31
N LEU A 15 11.73 20.22 8.41
CA LEU A 15 12.03 19.02 9.19
C LEU A 15 10.73 18.39 9.74
N ILE A 16 9.83 19.21 10.30
CA ILE A 16 8.55 18.76 10.83
C ILE A 16 7.69 18.15 9.71
N PHE A 17 7.53 18.84 8.58
CA PHE A 17 6.76 18.31 7.44
C PHE A 17 7.38 17.03 6.87
N TYR A 18 8.71 16.95 6.76
CA TYR A 18 9.41 15.75 6.32
C TYR A 18 9.12 14.56 7.24
N VAL A 19 9.21 14.75 8.56
CA VAL A 19 8.91 13.71 9.55
C VAL A 19 7.44 13.27 9.45
N ILE A 20 6.51 14.22 9.33
CA ILE A 20 5.07 13.95 9.23
C ILE A 20 4.73 13.18 7.97
N LEU A 21 5.37 13.41 6.82
CA LEU A 21 5.06 12.73 5.57
C LEU A 21 5.84 11.43 5.35
N TYR A 22 7.12 11.40 5.73
CA TYR A 22 8.01 10.26 5.49
C TYR A 22 7.68 9.06 6.40
N ILE A 23 7.40 9.31 7.69
CA ILE A 23 7.06 8.25 8.64
C ILE A 23 5.78 7.47 8.26
N PRO A 24 4.64 8.09 7.94
CA PRO A 24 3.43 7.34 7.60
C PRO A 24 3.61 6.56 6.30
N GLN A 25 4.33 7.09 5.30
CA GLN A 25 4.62 6.34 4.07
C GLN A 25 5.44 5.09 4.38
N ARG A 26 6.51 5.22 5.16
CA ARG A 26 7.34 4.07 5.56
C ARG A 26 6.54 3.04 6.37
N ARG A 27 5.63 3.49 7.24
CA ARG A 27 4.73 2.61 8.00
C ARG A 27 3.75 1.86 7.08
N ARG A 28 3.15 2.53 6.09
CA ARG A 28 2.23 1.91 5.12
C ARG A 28 2.94 0.86 4.28
N GLN A 29 4.12 1.15 3.75
CA GLN A 29 4.92 0.19 2.97
C GLN A 29 5.30 -1.04 3.81
N LYS A 30 5.76 -0.84 5.05
CA LYS A 30 6.07 -1.95 5.96
C LYS A 30 4.86 -2.83 6.25
N LYS A 31 3.70 -2.23 6.52
CA LYS A 31 2.44 -2.98 6.75
C LYS A 31 2.03 -3.78 5.53
N HIS A 32 2.12 -3.21 4.34
CA HIS A 32 1.81 -3.91 3.11
C HIS A 32 2.77 -5.09 2.87
N LYS A 33 4.07 -4.88 3.04
CA LYS A 33 5.07 -5.95 2.96
C LYS A 33 4.78 -7.08 3.94
N GLN A 34 4.49 -6.75 5.19
CA GLN A 34 4.14 -7.73 6.23
C GLN A 34 2.85 -8.49 5.88
N TYR A 35 1.84 -7.81 5.33
CA TYR A 35 0.61 -8.46 4.88
C TYR A 35 0.88 -9.47 3.76
N VAL A 36 1.63 -9.07 2.73
CA VAL A 36 2.01 -9.95 1.62
C VAL A 36 2.83 -11.15 2.11
N GLU A 37 3.77 -10.94 3.03
CA GLU A 37 4.56 -12.00 3.67
C GLU A 37 3.71 -12.94 4.54
N SER A 38 2.60 -12.44 5.10
CA SER A 38 1.69 -13.24 5.92
C SER A 38 0.64 -14.02 5.14
N LEU A 39 0.58 -13.87 3.81
CA LEU A 39 -0.39 -14.57 2.97
C LEU A 39 -0.19 -16.08 3.03
N THR A 40 -1.30 -16.81 3.15
CA THR A 40 -1.31 -18.26 3.13
C THR A 40 -2.24 -18.80 2.05
N ILE A 41 -1.98 -20.04 1.61
CA ILE A 41 -2.85 -20.71 0.65
C ILE A 41 -4.22 -20.93 1.29
N GLY A 42 -5.28 -20.50 0.61
CA GLY A 42 -6.66 -20.55 1.09
C GLY A 42 -7.22 -19.18 1.50
N ASP A 43 -6.37 -18.17 1.70
CA ASP A 43 -6.82 -16.84 2.11
C ASP A 43 -7.68 -16.17 1.04
N GLN A 44 -8.73 -15.48 1.51
CA GLN A 44 -9.52 -14.58 0.66
C GLN A 44 -8.88 -13.20 0.67
N VAL A 45 -8.59 -12.68 -0.52
CA VAL A 45 -7.91 -11.41 -0.70
C VAL A 45 -8.66 -10.53 -1.67
N ILE A 46 -8.49 -9.22 -1.50
CA ILE A 46 -8.89 -8.20 -2.46
C ILE A 46 -7.61 -7.55 -2.96
N THR A 47 -7.40 -7.53 -4.27
CA THR A 47 -6.24 -6.84 -4.88
C THR A 47 -6.41 -5.33 -4.80
N ASP A 48 -5.33 -4.58 -5.01
CA ASP A 48 -5.40 -3.11 -5.07
C ASP A 48 -6.29 -2.61 -6.24
N SER A 49 -6.47 -3.42 -7.28
CA SER A 49 -7.42 -3.17 -8.38
C SER A 49 -8.88 -3.47 -8.02
N GLY A 50 -9.15 -3.99 -6.82
CA GLY A 50 -10.47 -4.32 -6.32
C GLY A 50 -10.99 -5.71 -6.69
N ILE A 51 -10.12 -6.62 -7.17
CA ILE A 51 -10.51 -7.98 -7.57
C ILE A 51 -10.57 -8.89 -6.35
N HIS A 52 -11.68 -9.60 -6.18
CA HIS A 52 -11.84 -10.62 -5.16
C HIS A 52 -11.33 -11.99 -5.64
N GLY A 53 -10.55 -12.67 -4.82
CA GLY A 53 -10.05 -14.00 -5.13
C GLY A 53 -9.60 -14.79 -3.92
N ARG A 54 -9.36 -16.09 -4.12
CA ARG A 54 -8.75 -16.98 -3.12
C ARG A 54 -7.33 -17.35 -3.53
N VAL A 55 -6.37 -17.24 -2.62
CA VAL A 55 -4.98 -17.64 -2.85
C VAL A 55 -4.89 -19.16 -3.04
N VAL A 56 -4.30 -19.59 -4.15
CA VAL A 56 -4.08 -21.02 -4.44
C VAL A 56 -2.61 -21.39 -4.60
N ASN A 57 -1.75 -20.43 -4.90
CA ASN A 57 -0.32 -20.63 -5.00
C ASN A 57 0.41 -19.33 -4.69
N ILE A 58 1.52 -19.43 -3.96
CA ILE A 58 2.39 -18.31 -3.60
C ILE A 58 3.79 -18.64 -4.12
N LYS A 59 4.35 -17.75 -4.94
CA LYS A 59 5.73 -17.79 -5.43
C LYS A 59 6.46 -16.55 -4.91
N GLU A 60 7.77 -16.48 -5.15
CA GLU A 60 8.61 -15.37 -4.69
C GLU A 60 8.11 -13.99 -5.14
N GLU A 61 7.72 -13.87 -6.41
CA GLU A 61 7.32 -12.59 -7.02
C GLU A 61 5.83 -12.51 -7.39
N THR A 62 5.08 -13.62 -7.27
CA THR A 62 3.69 -13.70 -7.78
C THR A 62 2.78 -14.54 -6.90
N VAL A 63 1.49 -14.18 -6.88
CA VAL A 63 0.43 -14.94 -6.21
C VAL A 63 -0.62 -15.34 -7.25
N SER A 64 -1.00 -16.62 -7.26
CA SER A 64 -2.09 -17.11 -8.10
C SER A 64 -3.39 -17.10 -7.31
N LEU A 65 -4.42 -16.49 -7.90
CA LEU A 65 -5.75 -16.40 -7.33
C LEU A 65 -6.75 -17.23 -8.14
N VAL A 66 -7.60 -18.00 -7.46
CA VAL A 66 -8.78 -18.60 -8.06
C VAL A 66 -9.96 -17.68 -7.85
N ILE A 67 -10.67 -17.47 -8.95
CA ILE A 67 -11.88 -16.67 -9.03
C ILE A 67 -13.07 -17.62 -9.19
N LYS A 68 -14.24 -17.22 -8.70
CA LYS A 68 -15.43 -18.07 -8.66
C LYS A 68 -15.95 -18.34 -10.07
N LYS A 69 -15.74 -19.55 -10.60
CA LYS A 69 -16.35 -20.03 -11.87
C LYS A 69 -16.22 -19.05 -13.06
N GLY A 70 -15.13 -18.29 -13.13
CA GLY A 70 -14.91 -17.27 -14.17
C GLY A 70 -15.62 -15.92 -13.96
N GLU A 71 -16.39 -15.78 -12.88
CA GLU A 71 -17.04 -14.53 -12.47
C GLU A 71 -16.12 -13.74 -11.53
N ILE A 72 -15.69 -12.57 -11.98
CA ILE A 72 -14.84 -11.67 -11.22
C ILE A 72 -15.71 -10.67 -10.46
N GLU A 73 -15.67 -10.72 -9.14
CA GLU A 73 -16.28 -9.69 -8.29
C GLU A 73 -15.27 -8.56 -8.10
N ILE A 74 -15.67 -7.33 -8.47
CA ILE A 74 -14.84 -6.13 -8.43
C ILE A 74 -15.57 -5.02 -7.66
N LEU A 75 -14.83 -4.26 -6.85
CA LEU A 75 -15.37 -3.07 -6.19
C LEU A 75 -15.90 -2.05 -7.20
N LYS A 76 -17.11 -1.55 -6.97
CA LYS A 76 -17.75 -0.53 -7.83
C LYS A 76 -16.91 0.74 -7.98
N SER A 77 -16.11 1.09 -6.96
CA SER A 77 -15.18 2.22 -7.00
C SER A 77 -14.08 2.11 -8.05
N ASN A 78 -13.79 0.89 -8.52
CA ASN A 78 -12.73 0.59 -9.47
C ASN A 78 -13.27 0.40 -10.90
N ILE A 79 -14.53 0.75 -11.15
CA ILE A 79 -15.17 0.73 -12.47
C ILE A 79 -15.25 2.16 -13.02
N SER A 80 -14.67 2.39 -14.20
CA SER A 80 -14.81 3.66 -14.93
C SER A 80 -15.93 3.57 -15.96
N TYR A 81 -16.65 4.67 -16.16
CA TYR A 81 -17.48 4.87 -17.35
C TYR A 81 -16.56 4.98 -18.59
N LYS A 82 -17.02 4.48 -19.73
CA LYS A 82 -16.27 4.48 -21.00
C LYS A 82 -16.47 5.79 -21.75
#